data_AF-A0A8S3HSE1-F1
#
_entry.id   AF-A0A8S3HSE1-F1
#
_cell.length_a   1.000
_cell.length_b   1.000
_cell.length_c   1.000
_cell.angle_alpha   90.00
_cell.angle_beta   90.00
_cell.angle_gamma   90.00
#
_symmetry.space_group_name_H-M   'P 1'
#
loop_
_entity.id
_entity.type
_entity.pdbx_description
1 polymer ?
#
loop_
_entity_poly.entity_id
_entity_poly.type
_entity_poly.pdbx_seq_one_letter_code
_entity_poly.pdbx_strand_id
1 'polypeptide(L)'
;RRKPASIRPRGEGIYVAEFTPQAEGPHRIDINWSDKPIPQSPFNIQVLPLFEPNKIIVDGPGIRNGIPASLETYFRIDTRDAGFEQPDILIK
;
A
#
# COMPACT_ATOMS: atom_id res chain seq x y z
N ARG A 1 10.61 4.93 -16.40
CA ARG A 1 9.79 5.05 -17.63
C ARG A 1 8.45 5.68 -17.24
N ARG A 2 7.95 6.70 -17.95
CA ARG A 2 6.60 7.23 -17.74
C ARG A 2 5.61 6.11 -18.09
N LYS A 3 4.79 5.66 -17.13
CA LYS A 3 3.67 4.76 -17.44
C LYS A 3 2.44 5.62 -17.76
N PRO A 4 1.78 5.43 -18.90
CA PRO A 4 0.57 6.17 -19.20
C PRO A 4 -0.54 5.77 -18.21
N ALA A 5 -1.22 6.76 -17.66
CA ALA A 5 -2.48 6.54 -16.96
C ALA A 5 -3.56 6.13 -17.98
N SER A 6 -4.52 5.31 -17.57
CA SER A 6 -5.69 5.00 -18.37
C SER A 6 -6.67 6.18 -18.24
N ILE A 7 -6.93 6.90 -19.32
CA ILE A 7 -7.89 8.01 -19.34
C ILE A 7 -9.22 7.51 -19.92
N ARG A 8 -10.33 7.73 -19.20
CA ARG A 8 -11.69 7.41 -19.65
C ARG A 8 -12.59 8.64 -19.58
N PRO A 9 -13.41 8.93 -20.61
CA PRO A 9 -14.40 10.00 -20.56
C PRO A 9 -15.56 9.62 -19.62
N ARG A 10 -16.11 10.60 -18.90
CA ARG A 10 -17.30 10.45 -18.02
C ARG A 10 -18.47 11.35 -18.45
N GLY A 11 -18.46 11.85 -19.69
CA GLY A 11 -19.46 12.78 -20.23
C GLY A 11 -19.09 14.25 -20.02
N GLU A 12 -19.69 15.15 -20.81
CA GLU A 12 -19.61 16.62 -20.66
C GLU A 12 -18.19 17.20 -20.52
N GLY A 13 -17.21 16.68 -21.26
CA GLY A 13 -15.82 17.17 -21.19
C GLY A 13 -15.08 16.77 -19.89
N ILE A 14 -15.65 15.86 -19.11
CA ILE A 14 -15.05 15.29 -17.90
C ILE A 14 -14.27 14.02 -18.26
N TYR A 15 -13.03 13.95 -17.78
CA TYR A 15 -12.15 12.81 -17.95
C TYR A 15 -11.71 12.27 -16.59
N VAL A 16 -11.63 10.95 -16.47
CA VAL A 16 -11.12 10.23 -15.30
C VAL A 16 -9.82 9.55 -15.69
N ALA A 17 -8.75 9.80 -14.95
CA ALA A 17 -7.47 9.11 -15.11
C ALA A 17 -7.30 8.09 -13.98
N GLU A 18 -7.05 6.83 -14.35
CA GLU A 18 -6.76 5.73 -13.44
C GLU A 18 -5.31 5.30 -13.60
N PHE A 19 -4.60 5.09 -12.50
CA PHE A 19 -3.25 4.54 -12.50
C PHE A 19 -2.99 3.70 -11.25
N THR A 20 -2.05 2.77 -11.36
CA THR A 20 -1.54 1.96 -10.24
C THR A 20 -0.05 2.29 -10.08
N PRO A 21 0.36 2.97 -9.01
CA PRO A 21 1.78 3.22 -8.76
C PRO A 21 2.50 1.90 -8.48
N GLN A 22 3.73 1.76 -8.96
CA GLN A 22 4.50 0.50 -8.84
C GLN A 22 5.60 0.55 -7.79
N ALA A 23 5.93 1.74 -7.29
CA ALA A 23 6.94 1.94 -6.27
C ALA A 23 6.42 2.93 -5.25
N GLU A 24 6.85 2.78 -4.00
CA GLU A 24 6.75 3.81 -2.98
C GLU A 24 7.64 5.00 -3.31
N GLY A 25 7.43 6.13 -2.64
CA GLY A 25 8.25 7.32 -2.81
C GLY A 25 7.55 8.46 -3.57
N PRO A 26 8.29 9.56 -3.81
CA PRO A 26 7.76 10.72 -4.50
C PRO A 26 7.44 10.40 -5.97
N HIS A 27 6.23 10.76 -6.39
CA HIS A 27 5.76 10.62 -7.76
C HIS A 27 5.29 11.97 -8.29
N ARG A 28 5.52 12.18 -9.60
CA ARG A 28 5.15 13.40 -10.32
C ARG A 28 4.10 13.06 -11.37
N ILE A 29 2.97 13.76 -11.33
CA ILE A 29 1.88 13.65 -12.31
C ILE A 29 1.88 14.92 -13.17
N ASP A 30 2.29 14.76 -14.42
CA ASP A 30 2.23 15.80 -15.44
C ASP A 30 0.87 15.71 -16.18
N ILE A 31 0.14 16.82 -16.25
CA ILE A 31 -1.13 16.92 -17.00
C ILE A 31 -0.99 18.07 -17.99
N ASN A 32 -1.04 17.75 -19.27
CA ASN A 32 -0.89 18.71 -20.36
C ASN A 32 -2.17 18.78 -21.20
N TRP A 33 -2.49 19.98 -21.67
CA TRP A 33 -3.52 20.25 -22.67
C TRP A 33 -2.86 20.89 -23.89
N SER A 34 -2.90 20.21 -25.04
CA SER A 34 -2.20 20.62 -26.27
C SER A 34 -0.73 20.96 -26.04
N ASP A 35 0.02 20.02 -25.45
CA ASP A 35 1.45 20.13 -25.10
C ASP A 35 1.82 21.25 -24.12
N LYS A 36 0.83 21.91 -23.51
CA LYS A 36 1.04 22.91 -22.46
C LYS A 36 0.55 22.38 -21.11
N PRO A 37 1.30 22.57 -20.01
CA PRO A 37 0.82 22.16 -18.70
C PRO A 37 -0.45 22.95 -18.33
N ILE A 38 -1.41 22.25 -17.72
CA ILE A 38 -2.56 22.93 -17.11
C ILE A 38 -2.11 23.70 -15.86
N PRO A 39 -2.89 24.68 -15.37
CA PRO A 39 -2.65 25.28 -14.07
C PRO A 39 -2.50 24.19 -12.99
N GLN A 40 -1.57 24.41 -12.05
CA GLN A 40 -1.23 23.49 -10.95
C GLN A 40 -0.50 22.20 -11.35
N SER A 41 -0.32 21.91 -12.63
CA SER A 41 0.60 20.86 -13.05
C SER A 41 2.06 21.35 -12.95
N PRO A 42 3.00 20.52 -12.46
CA PRO A 42 2.83 19.13 -12.01
C PRO A 42 2.23 18.98 -10.61
N PHE A 43 1.55 17.86 -10.39
CA PHE A 43 1.13 17.43 -9.06
C PHE A 43 2.20 16.49 -8.50
N ASN A 44 2.74 16.82 -7.33
CA ASN A 44 3.67 15.95 -6.60
C ASN A 44 2.90 15.20 -5.52
N ILE A 45 2.99 13.88 -5.54
CA ILE A 45 2.36 13.00 -4.56
C ILE A 45 3.42 12.12 -3.89
N GLN A 46 3.14 11.68 -2.67
CA GLN A 46 3.93 10.66 -1.99
C GLN A 46 3.16 9.34 -2.07
N VAL A 47 3.71 8.35 -2.76
CA VAL A 47 3.18 6.98 -2.72
C VAL A 47 3.74 6.30 -1.48
N LEU A 48 2.86 5.75 -0.65
CA LEU A 48 3.24 5.03 0.55
C LEU A 48 3.45 3.53 0.24
N PRO A 49 4.24 2.81 1.07
CA PRO A 49 4.34 1.37 0.99
C PRO A 49 2.96 0.72 1.08
N LEU A 50 2.75 -0.41 0.39
CA LEU A 50 1.51 -1.19 0.48
C LEU A 50 1.33 -1.85 1.86
N PHE A 51 2.47 -2.19 2.49
CA PHE A 51 2.54 -2.84 3.79
C PHE A 51 3.76 -2.31 4.56
N GLU A 52 3.62 -2.20 5.87
CA GLU A 52 4.65 -1.71 6.80
C GLU A 52 4.86 -2.75 7.92
N PRO A 53 5.72 -3.77 7.71
CA PRO A 53 5.87 -4.89 8.65
C PRO A 53 6.31 -4.46 10.05
N ASN A 54 7.03 -3.34 10.16
CA ASN A 54 7.47 -2.79 11.45
C ASN A 54 6.31 -2.26 12.33
N LYS A 55 5.11 -2.13 11.76
CA LYS A 55 3.89 -1.75 12.50
C LYS A 55 3.09 -2.97 12.94
N ILE A 56 3.52 -4.19 12.61
CA ILE A 56 2.89 -5.42 13.10
C ILE A 56 3.25 -5.60 14.57
N ILE A 57 2.25 -5.87 15.39
CA ILE A 57 2.44 -6.21 16.81
C ILE A 57 2.07 -7.68 17.00
N VAL A 58 2.92 -8.44 17.70
CA VAL A 58 2.67 -9.85 18.02
C VAL A 58 2.75 -10.06 19.52
N ASP A 59 1.73 -10.68 20.10
CA ASP A 59 1.66 -10.97 21.53
C ASP A 59 1.03 -12.35 21.82
N GLY A 60 1.15 -12.79 23.08
CA GLY A 60 0.51 -14.02 23.57
C GLY A 60 1.46 -15.03 24.20
N PRO A 61 0.93 -16.10 24.82
CA PRO A 61 1.73 -17.12 25.48
C PRO A 61 2.54 -18.01 24.52
N GLY A 62 2.09 -18.16 23.27
CA GLY A 62 2.68 -19.04 22.25
C GLY A 62 4.00 -18.58 21.64
N ILE A 63 4.45 -17.36 21.97
CA ILE A 63 5.74 -16.79 21.55
C ILE A 63 6.70 -16.57 22.72
N ARG A 64 6.39 -17.12 23.89
CA ARG A 64 7.25 -17.07 25.09
C ARG A 64 8.13 -18.32 25.16
N ASN A 65 9.23 -18.23 25.92
CA ASN A 65 10.09 -19.38 26.18
C ASN A 65 9.44 -20.35 27.18
N GLY A 66 9.74 -21.65 27.04
CA GLY A 66 9.33 -22.67 28.01
C GLY A 66 7.86 -23.11 27.92
N ILE A 67 7.30 -23.13 26.71
CA ILE A 67 5.93 -23.62 26.49
C ILE A 67 5.89 -25.14 26.75
N PRO A 68 5.01 -25.63 27.66
CA PRO A 68 4.88 -27.05 27.93
C PRO A 68 4.46 -27.84 26.69
N ALA A 69 5.12 -28.97 26.45
CA ALA A 69 4.68 -29.90 25.41
C ALA A 69 3.25 -30.40 25.70
N SER A 70 2.49 -30.64 24.63
CA SER A 70 1.12 -31.18 24.68
C SER A 70 0.08 -30.28 25.36
N LEU A 71 0.41 -29.02 25.68
CA LEU A 71 -0.55 -28.02 26.12
C LEU A 71 -0.83 -27.03 24.99
N GLU A 72 -2.12 -26.76 24.75
CA GLU A 72 -2.53 -25.77 23.75
C GLU A 72 -2.05 -24.36 24.13
N THR A 73 -1.65 -23.58 23.13
CA THR A 73 -1.21 -22.19 23.28
C THR A 73 -1.63 -21.37 22.07
N TYR A 74 -1.49 -20.04 22.16
CA TYR A 74 -1.86 -19.13 21.08
C TYR A 74 -0.96 -17.90 21.07
N PHE A 75 -0.96 -17.19 19.95
CA PHE A 75 -0.49 -15.82 19.83
C PHE A 75 -1.44 -15.03 18.94
N ARG A 76 -1.41 -13.71 19.06
CA ARG A 76 -2.20 -12.77 18.27
C ARG A 76 -1.26 -11.93 17.42
N ILE A 77 -1.71 -11.63 16.20
CA ILE A 77 -1.04 -10.71 15.29
C ILE A 77 -1.99 -9.53 15.04
N ASP A 78 -1.53 -8.32 15.32
CA ASP A 78 -2.24 -7.08 15.04
C ASP A 78 -1.59 -6.37 13.84
N THR A 79 -2.35 -6.27 12.74
CA THR A 79 -1.92 -5.66 11.48
C THR A 79 -2.65 -4.35 11.17
N ARG A 80 -3.43 -3.79 12.12
CA ARG A 80 -4.30 -2.63 11.87
C ARG A 80 -3.56 -1.42 11.28
N ASP A 81 -2.29 -1.26 11.61
CA ASP A 81 -1.44 -0.17 11.10
C ASP A 81 -0.42 -0.62 10.04
N ALA A 82 -0.39 -1.90 9.67
CA ALA A 82 0.66 -2.51 8.85
C ALA A 82 0.27 -2.73 7.37
N GLY A 83 -0.93 -2.36 6.95
CA GLY A 83 -1.42 -2.50 5.58
C GLY A 83 -2.50 -3.58 5.42
N PHE A 84 -2.75 -4.00 4.17
CA PHE A 84 -3.91 -4.83 3.81
C PHE A 84 -3.56 -6.30 3.47
N GLU A 85 -2.31 -6.72 3.69
CA GLU A 85 -1.87 -8.08 3.39
C GLU A 85 -2.04 -9.01 4.60
N GLN A 86 -2.27 -10.30 4.33
CA GLN A 86 -2.35 -11.34 5.35
C GLN A 86 -0.94 -11.87 5.69
N PRO A 87 -0.58 -12.02 6.98
CA PRO A 87 0.70 -12.60 7.36
C PRO A 87 0.76 -14.10 7.03
N ASP A 88 1.88 -14.55 6.50
CA ASP A 88 2.21 -15.98 6.38
C ASP A 88 2.82 -16.50 7.69
N ILE A 89 2.36 -17.66 8.16
CA ILE A 89 2.70 -18.20 9.48
C ILE A 89 3.22 -19.64 9.33
N LEU A 90 4.46 -19.86 9.75
CA LEU A 90 5.12 -21.17 9.74
C LEU A 90 5.60 -21.54 11.15
N ILE A 91 5.10 -22.66 11.67
CA ILE A 91 5.55 -23.28 12.93
C ILE A 91 6.36 -24.53 12.56
N LYS A 92 7.58 -24.66 13.12
CA LYS A 92 8.51 -25.77 12.84
C LYS A 92 8.77 -26.61 14.08
#